data_AF-A0A6F9BTJ6-F1
#
_entry.id   AF-A0A6F9BTJ6-F1
#
_cell.length_a   1.000
_cell.length_b   1.000
_cell.length_c   1.000
_cell.angle_alpha   90.00
_cell.angle_beta   90.00
_cell.angle_gamma   90.00
#
_symmetry.space_group_name_H-M   'P 1'
#
loop_
_entity.id
_entity.type
_entity.pdbx_description
1 polymer ?
#
loop_
_entity_poly.entity_id
_entity_poly.type
_entity_poly.pdbx_seq_one_letter_code
_entity_poly.pdbx_strand_id
1 'polypeptide(L)'
;MAGVNLTEESARILATNSELVGTHIRSCKDEAFLHPGLLHRRILETAKRFGVSEVPLEAVTFISHATQSRLRTVLEKVSSIAQHRMDGCKDEEWYEQSADVRSQLKFFEQLERIEKQRKDEQEREILLKAAKSRSRQEDPEQARLKQKAKED
;
A
#
# COMPACT_ATOMS: atom_id res chain seq x y z
N MET A 1 -48.62 52.04 21.33
CA MET A 1 -47.27 51.47 21.43
C MET A 1 -47.25 50.56 22.64
N ALA A 2 -47.26 49.24 22.45
CA ALA A 2 -47.27 48.28 23.55
C ALA A 2 -45.87 48.26 24.18
N GLY A 3 -45.79 48.58 25.48
CA GLY A 3 -44.52 48.62 26.21
C GLY A 3 -43.93 47.23 26.36
N VAL A 4 -42.69 47.06 25.92
CA VAL A 4 -41.92 45.83 26.10
C VAL A 4 -41.36 45.84 27.53
N ASN A 5 -41.72 44.85 28.35
CA ASN A 5 -41.19 44.75 29.70
C ASN A 5 -39.82 44.06 29.68
N LEU A 6 -38.76 44.87 29.66
CA LEU A 6 -37.36 44.42 29.58
C LEU A 6 -36.96 43.46 30.70
N THR A 7 -37.60 43.52 31.87
CA THR A 7 -37.32 42.61 32.98
C THR A 7 -37.85 41.20 32.71
N GLU A 8 -39.02 41.10 32.09
CA GLU A 8 -39.63 39.83 31.72
C GLU A 8 -38.88 39.20 30.53
N GLU A 9 -38.45 40.01 29.57
CA GLU A 9 -37.64 39.57 28.44
C GLU A 9 -36.25 39.08 28.90
N SER A 10 -35.60 39.81 29.80
CA SER A 10 -34.31 39.41 30.38
C SER A 10 -34.42 38.12 31.20
N ALA A 11 -35.52 37.95 31.96
CA ALA A 11 -35.78 36.71 32.71
C ALA A 11 -36.01 35.51 31.78
N ARG A 12 -36.73 35.70 30.67
CA ARG A 12 -36.92 34.64 29.65
C ARG A 12 -35.62 34.26 28.97
N ILE A 13 -34.77 35.23 28.62
CA ILE A 13 -33.45 34.98 28.02
C ILE A 13 -32.56 34.19 29.00
N LEU A 14 -32.53 34.58 30.28
CA LEU A 14 -31.75 33.88 31.31
C LEU A 14 -32.28 32.46 31.59
N ALA A 15 -33.60 32.27 31.65
CA ALA A 15 -34.21 30.94 31.85
C ALA A 15 -33.93 29.99 30.68
N THR A 16 -34.09 30.46 29.44
CA THR A 16 -33.87 29.66 28.23
C THR A 16 -32.38 29.29 28.06
N ASN A 17 -31.47 30.17 28.49
CA ASN A 17 -30.04 29.90 28.48
C ASN A 17 -29.59 29.01 29.65
N SER A 18 -30.36 28.86 30.73
CA SER A 18 -29.95 28.07 31.90
C SER A 18 -30.33 26.59 31.81
N GLU A 19 -31.41 26.21 31.12
CA GLU A 19 -31.81 24.79 30.99
C GLU A 19 -30.99 24.03 29.95
N LEU A 20 -30.43 24.73 28.95
CA LEU A 20 -29.71 24.09 27.83
C LEU A 20 -28.18 24.23 27.89
N VAL A 21 -27.66 25.18 28.66
CA VAL A 21 -26.20 25.36 28.82
C VAL A 21 -25.69 24.34 29.82
N GLY A 22 -25.04 23.30 29.32
CA GLY A 22 -24.38 22.25 30.13
C GLY A 22 -25.06 20.88 30.10
N THR A 23 -26.27 20.75 29.55
CA THR A 23 -26.94 19.43 29.40
C THR A 23 -26.45 18.65 28.18
N HIS A 24 -25.88 19.33 27.18
CA HIS A 24 -25.26 18.69 26.00
C HIS A 24 -23.74 18.64 26.14
N ILE A 25 -23.21 17.54 26.69
CA ILE A 25 -21.76 17.25 26.75
C ILE A 25 -21.20 16.88 25.36
N ARG A 26 -22.09 16.54 24.40
CA ARG A 26 -21.75 16.28 22.99
C ARG A 26 -22.69 17.04 22.06
N SER A 27 -22.11 17.72 21.08
CA SER A 27 -22.84 18.46 20.04
C SER A 27 -23.49 17.55 18.98
N CYS A 28 -23.11 16.27 18.92
CA CYS A 28 -23.64 15.29 17.97
C CYS A 28 -24.27 14.11 18.71
N LYS A 29 -25.33 13.54 18.14
CA LYS A 29 -25.96 12.31 18.65
C LYS A 29 -24.96 11.15 18.59
N ASP A 30 -25.02 10.26 19.59
CA ASP A 30 -24.23 9.04 19.60
C ASP A 30 -24.84 8.03 18.63
N GLU A 31 -24.40 8.11 17.37
CA GLU A 31 -24.89 7.26 16.29
C GLU A 31 -23.87 6.17 15.97
N ALA A 32 -24.35 4.93 15.88
CA ALA A 32 -23.52 3.81 15.50
C ALA A 32 -22.99 4.00 14.07
N PHE A 33 -21.67 4.00 13.93
CA PHE A 33 -20.97 4.03 12.64
C PHE A 33 -21.34 2.89 11.67
N LEU A 34 -21.51 1.66 12.18
CA LEU A 34 -21.90 0.47 11.43
C LEU A 34 -23.41 0.24 11.55
N HIS A 35 -24.00 -0.41 10.54
CA HIS A 35 -25.42 -0.76 10.55
C HIS A 35 -25.76 -1.72 11.71
N PRO A 36 -26.47 -1.28 12.77
CA PRO A 36 -26.60 -2.05 14.01
C PRO A 36 -27.35 -3.37 13.81
N GLY A 37 -28.42 -3.38 13.03
CA GLY A 37 -29.24 -4.59 12.82
C GLY A 37 -28.48 -5.74 12.12
N LEU A 38 -27.70 -5.44 11.08
CA LEU A 38 -26.91 -6.45 10.37
C LEU A 38 -25.75 -6.94 11.24
N LEU A 39 -25.08 -6.02 11.94
CA LEU A 39 -23.98 -6.34 12.82
C LEU A 39 -24.45 -7.21 14.00
N HIS A 40 -25.55 -6.83 14.66
CA HIS A 40 -26.15 -7.58 15.75
C HIS A 40 -26.54 -9.00 15.32
N ARG A 41 -27.21 -9.15 14.17
CA ARG A 41 -27.57 -10.47 13.63
C ARG A 41 -26.35 -11.35 13.41
N ARG A 42 -25.27 -10.81 12.84
CA ARG A 42 -24.02 -11.56 12.59
C ARG A 42 -23.30 -11.93 13.88
N ILE A 43 -23.22 -11.01 14.84
CA ILE A 43 -22.63 -11.28 16.15
C ILE A 43 -23.43 -12.37 16.86
N LEU A 44 -24.76 -12.27 16.90
CA LEU A 44 -25.63 -13.23 17.56
C LEU A 44 -25.60 -14.62 16.89
N GLU A 45 -25.55 -14.69 15.55
CA GLU A 45 -25.36 -15.96 14.82
C GLU A 45 -24.04 -16.65 15.20
N THR A 46 -22.98 -15.86 15.36
CA THR A 46 -21.66 -16.38 15.76
C THR A 46 -21.67 -16.80 17.23
N ALA A 47 -22.20 -15.96 18.10
CA ALA A 47 -22.24 -16.17 19.55
C ALA A 47 -23.08 -17.40 19.94
N LYS A 48 -24.16 -17.68 19.21
CA LYS A 48 -24.98 -18.90 19.39
C LYS A 48 -24.17 -20.19 19.25
N ARG A 49 -23.16 -20.22 18.37
CA ARG A 49 -22.27 -21.40 18.20
C ARG A 49 -21.43 -21.66 19.45
N PHE A 50 -21.27 -20.65 20.30
CA PHE A 50 -20.55 -20.72 21.58
C PHE A 50 -21.50 -20.76 22.79
N GLY A 51 -22.79 -21.04 22.60
CA GLY A 51 -23.76 -21.14 23.68
C GLY A 51 -24.29 -19.80 24.22
N VAL A 52 -23.99 -18.68 23.55
CA VAL A 52 -24.51 -17.36 23.94
C VAL A 52 -25.82 -17.08 23.20
N SER A 53 -26.92 -16.98 23.94
CA SER A 53 -28.27 -16.81 23.39
C SER A 53 -28.62 -15.36 23.03
N GLU A 54 -28.06 -14.39 23.78
CA GLU A 54 -28.40 -12.99 23.69
C GLU A 54 -27.16 -12.10 23.71
N VAL A 55 -27.22 -11.00 22.95
CA VAL A 55 -26.16 -10.00 22.89
C VAL A 55 -26.82 -8.62 23.01
N PRO A 56 -26.43 -7.79 24.00
CA PRO A 56 -27.03 -6.48 24.21
C PRO A 56 -26.69 -5.52 23.06
N LEU A 57 -27.65 -4.67 22.69
CA LEU A 57 -27.48 -3.70 21.60
C LEU A 57 -26.37 -2.67 21.91
N GLU A 58 -26.18 -2.33 23.18
CA GLU A 58 -25.09 -1.45 23.64
C GLU A 58 -23.71 -2.00 23.27
N ALA A 59 -23.50 -3.32 23.39
CA ALA A 59 -22.24 -3.93 22.97
C ALA A 59 -22.02 -3.81 21.46
N VAL A 60 -23.09 -3.93 20.66
CA VAL A 60 -23.04 -3.73 19.20
C VAL A 60 -22.66 -2.29 18.85
N THR A 61 -23.27 -1.32 19.53
CA THR A 61 -22.93 0.11 19.39
C THR A 61 -21.49 0.37 19.78
N PHE A 62 -21.01 -0.21 20.89
CA PHE A 62 -19.62 -0.07 21.34
C PHE A 62 -18.63 -0.67 20.33
N ILE A 63 -18.90 -1.87 19.81
CA ILE A 63 -18.10 -2.50 18.75
C ILE A 63 -18.06 -1.61 17.51
N SER A 64 -19.19 -0.99 17.16
CA SER A 64 -19.27 -0.05 16.04
C SER A 64 -18.36 1.16 16.26
N HIS A 65 -18.36 1.78 17.44
CA HIS A 65 -17.46 2.90 17.77
C HIS A 65 -16.00 2.47 17.83
N ALA A 66 -15.69 1.31 18.40
CA ALA A 66 -14.35 0.75 18.41
C ALA A 66 -13.83 0.51 16.98
N THR A 67 -14.72 0.05 16.08
CA THR A 67 -14.39 -0.11 14.66
C THR A 67 -14.11 1.24 14.00
N GLN A 68 -14.94 2.25 14.25
CA GLN A 68 -14.72 3.61 13.74
C GLN A 68 -13.38 4.19 14.23
N SER A 69 -13.06 4.02 15.51
CA SER A 69 -11.78 4.47 16.10
C SER A 69 -10.60 3.74 15.45
N ARG A 70 -10.69 2.42 15.26
CA ARG A 70 -9.67 1.64 14.57
C ARG A 70 -9.47 2.12 13.12
N LEU A 71 -10.55 2.39 12.39
CA LEU A 71 -10.48 2.91 11.03
C LEU A 71 -9.84 4.30 10.98
N ARG A 72 -10.12 5.16 11.95
CA ARG A 72 -9.45 6.47 12.08
C ARG A 72 -7.94 6.31 12.23
N THR A 73 -7.48 5.42 13.11
CA THR A 73 -6.05 5.15 13.26
C THR A 73 -5.41 4.60 11.99
N VAL A 74 -6.12 3.76 11.23
CA VAL A 74 -5.62 3.27 9.94
C VAL A 74 -5.52 4.43 8.94
N LEU A 75 -6.54 5.30 8.88
CA LEU A 75 -6.53 6.48 8.02
C LEU A 75 -5.40 7.44 8.37
N GLU A 76 -5.14 7.69 9.65
CA GLU A 76 -4.00 8.51 10.12
C GLU A 76 -2.67 7.97 9.58
N LYS A 77 -2.47 6.64 9.63
CA LYS A 77 -1.27 6.00 9.07
C LYS A 77 -1.19 6.14 7.56
N VAL A 78 -2.31 5.98 6.85
CA VAL A 78 -2.37 6.17 5.40
C VAL A 78 -2.06 7.61 5.03
N SER A 79 -2.57 8.59 5.78
CA SER A 79 -2.26 10.01 5.61
C SER A 79 -0.78 10.31 5.81
N SER A 80 -0.14 9.73 6.83
CA SER A 80 1.31 9.85 7.03
C SER A 80 2.10 9.26 5.84
N ILE A 81 1.72 8.08 5.35
CA ILE A 81 2.35 7.49 4.15
C ILE A 81 2.15 8.38 2.92
N ALA A 82 0.96 8.96 2.75
CA ALA A 82 0.67 9.86 1.64
C ALA A 82 1.52 11.14 1.71
N GLN A 83 1.67 11.73 2.90
CA GLN A 83 2.55 12.88 3.14
C GLN A 83 4.01 12.54 2.78
N HIS A 84 4.54 11.43 3.27
CA HIS A 84 5.90 10.98 2.92
C HIS A 84 6.12 10.74 1.41
N ARG A 85 5.06 10.43 0.65
CA ARG A 85 5.15 10.30 -0.82
C ARG A 85 5.09 11.63 -1.54
N MET A 86 4.42 12.61 -0.94
CA MET A 86 4.30 13.98 -1.47
C MET A 86 5.51 14.83 -1.11
N ASP A 87 6.20 14.52 -0.01
CA ASP A 87 7.42 15.21 0.43
C ASP A 87 8.50 15.06 -0.66
N GLY A 88 8.67 16.15 -1.41
CA GLY A 88 9.58 16.22 -2.54
C GLY A 88 11.05 16.16 -2.13
N CYS A 89 11.38 16.43 -0.86
CA CYS A 89 12.72 16.48 -0.20
C CYS A 89 13.86 17.20 -0.95
N LYS A 90 13.65 17.62 -2.20
CA LYS A 90 14.63 18.14 -3.14
C LYS A 90 14.61 19.66 -3.23
N ASP A 91 13.57 20.30 -2.70
CA ASP A 91 13.35 21.75 -2.81
C ASP A 91 13.52 22.49 -1.46
N GLU A 92 13.95 21.78 -0.40
CA GLU A 92 14.15 22.38 0.92
C GLU A 92 15.60 22.85 1.07
N GLU A 93 15.80 24.16 1.19
CA GLU A 93 17.10 24.87 1.24
C GLU A 93 18.04 24.36 2.36
N TRP A 94 17.50 23.70 3.38
CA TRP A 94 18.23 23.21 4.55
C TRP A 94 18.61 21.73 4.50
N TYR A 95 18.24 20.99 3.46
CA TYR A 95 18.56 19.57 3.33
C TYR A 95 19.69 19.33 2.33
N GLU A 96 20.74 18.64 2.79
CA GLU A 96 21.83 18.18 1.93
C GLU A 96 21.69 16.69 1.61
N GLN A 97 22.05 16.31 0.37
CA GLN A 97 22.05 14.90 -0.03
C GLN A 97 23.15 14.13 0.70
N SER A 98 22.77 13.27 1.64
CA SER A 98 23.73 12.45 2.40
C SER A 98 24.40 11.35 1.54
N ALA A 99 23.66 10.71 0.64
CA ALA A 99 24.19 9.67 -0.26
C ALA A 99 23.32 9.50 -1.52
N ASP A 100 23.94 9.10 -2.63
CA ASP A 100 23.25 8.78 -3.89
C ASP A 100 23.15 7.26 -4.15
N VAL A 101 22.58 6.54 -3.17
CA VAL A 101 22.46 5.07 -3.20
C VAL A 101 21.65 4.60 -4.42
N ARG A 102 20.66 5.38 -4.86
CA ARG A 102 19.83 5.02 -6.02
C ARG A 102 20.64 5.00 -7.31
N SER A 103 21.49 5.99 -7.56
CA SER A 103 22.37 5.99 -8.75
C SER A 103 23.47 4.94 -8.64
N GLN A 104 24.03 4.73 -7.44
CA GLN A 104 24.98 3.65 -7.19
C GLN A 104 24.38 2.27 -7.53
N LEU A 105 23.13 2.00 -7.11
CA LEU A 105 22.43 0.75 -7.44
C LEU A 105 22.23 0.59 -8.95
N LYS A 106 21.81 1.65 -9.65
CA LYS A 106 21.67 1.64 -11.12
C LYS A 106 23.00 1.36 -11.82
N PHE A 107 24.12 1.86 -11.28
CA PHE A 107 25.44 1.56 -11.81
C PHE A 107 25.80 0.08 -11.65
N PHE A 108 25.52 -0.52 -10.48
CA PHE A 108 25.70 -1.96 -10.29
C PHE A 108 24.83 -2.80 -11.23
N GLU A 109 23.57 -2.42 -11.45
CA GLU A 109 22.69 -3.07 -12.44
C GLU A 109 23.27 -2.98 -13.87
N GLN A 110 23.91 -1.87 -14.23
CA GLN A 110 24.57 -1.72 -15.53
C GLN A 110 25.79 -2.63 -15.65
N LEU A 111 26.62 -2.70 -14.61
CA LEU A 111 27.77 -3.59 -14.56
C LEU A 111 27.35 -5.06 -14.71
N GLU A 112 26.30 -5.48 -14.01
CA GLU A 112 25.77 -6.84 -14.09
C GLU A 112 25.31 -7.17 -15.52
N ARG A 113 24.64 -6.22 -16.20
CA ARG A 113 24.23 -6.39 -17.62
C ARG A 113 25.43 -6.57 -18.54
N ILE A 114 26.49 -5.79 -18.36
CA ILE A 114 27.71 -5.89 -19.17
C ILE A 114 28.43 -7.22 -18.93
N GLU A 115 28.53 -7.65 -17.67
CA GLU A 115 29.15 -8.93 -17.32
C GLU A 115 28.38 -10.10 -17.94
N LYS A 116 27.04 -10.06 -17.92
CA LYS A 116 26.19 -11.04 -18.57
C LYS A 116 26.42 -11.08 -20.09
N GLN A 117 26.42 -9.92 -20.76
CA GLN A 117 26.69 -9.84 -22.20
C GLN A 117 28.05 -10.45 -22.55
N ARG A 118 29.09 -10.16 -21.76
CA ARG A 118 30.42 -10.73 -21.97
C ARG A 118 30.43 -12.25 -21.82
N LYS A 119 29.70 -12.82 -20.85
CA LYS A 119 29.58 -14.28 -20.70
C LYS A 119 28.85 -14.91 -21.88
N ASP A 120 27.73 -14.31 -22.30
CA ASP A 120 26.95 -14.79 -23.45
C ASP A 120 27.79 -14.76 -24.76
N GLU A 121 28.59 -13.72 -24.95
CA GLU A 121 29.53 -13.60 -26.08
C GLU A 121 30.63 -14.67 -26.03
N GLN A 122 31.20 -14.92 -24.85
CA GLN A 122 32.20 -15.99 -24.65
C GLN A 122 31.61 -17.37 -24.95
N GLU A 123 30.41 -17.66 -24.47
CA GLU A 123 29.71 -18.92 -24.76
C GLU A 123 29.45 -19.07 -26.26
N ARG A 124 29.00 -17.99 -26.93
CA ARG A 124 28.80 -17.98 -28.38
C ARG A 124 30.10 -18.21 -29.15
N GLU A 125 31.21 -17.62 -28.71
CA GLU A 125 32.51 -17.82 -29.35
C GLU A 125 32.99 -19.28 -29.21
N ILE A 126 32.83 -19.89 -28.03
CA ILE A 126 33.16 -21.30 -27.79
C ILE A 126 32.35 -22.20 -28.73
N LEU A 127 31.04 -21.96 -28.85
CA LEU A 127 30.17 -22.70 -29.75
C LEU A 127 30.59 -22.54 -31.23
N LEU A 128 30.91 -21.32 -31.66
CA LEU A 128 31.40 -21.05 -33.02
C LEU A 128 32.74 -21.74 -33.30
N LYS A 129 33.67 -21.75 -32.34
CA LYS A 129 34.96 -22.43 -32.46
C LYS A 129 34.77 -23.95 -32.58
N ALA A 130 33.88 -24.53 -31.79
CA ALA A 130 33.54 -25.96 -31.85
C ALA A 130 32.87 -26.34 -33.19
N ALA A 131 32.02 -25.47 -33.75
CA ALA A 131 31.42 -25.69 -35.06
C ALA A 131 32.47 -25.63 -36.20
N LYS A 132 33.35 -24.62 -36.18
CA LYS A 132 34.43 -24.45 -37.17
C LYS A 132 35.46 -25.57 -37.13
N SER A 133 35.78 -26.12 -35.96
CA SER A 133 36.70 -27.26 -35.87
C SER A 133 36.08 -28.52 -36.47
N ARG A 134 34.78 -28.76 -36.26
CA ARG A 134 34.05 -29.87 -36.91
C ARG A 134 33.95 -29.70 -38.42
N SER A 135 33.79 -28.48 -38.94
CA SER A 135 33.71 -28.26 -40.40
C SER A 135 35.07 -28.30 -41.11
N ARG A 136 36.19 -28.17 -40.37
CA ARG A 136 37.57 -28.22 -40.91
C ARG A 136 38.13 -29.64 -41.00
N GLN A 137 37.55 -30.61 -40.31
CA GLN A 137 37.75 -32.01 -40.66
C GLN A 137 37.01 -32.22 -41.99
N GLU A 138 37.74 -32.11 -43.10
CA GLU A 138 37.28 -32.62 -44.39
C GLU A 138 36.72 -34.03 -44.18
N ASP A 139 35.53 -34.29 -44.71
CA ASP A 139 34.92 -35.61 -44.69
C ASP A 139 35.97 -36.62 -45.20
N PRO A 140 36.35 -37.65 -44.42
CA PRO A 140 37.36 -38.63 -44.83
C PRO A 140 37.02 -39.26 -46.19
N GLU A 141 35.74 -39.30 -46.56
CA GLU A 141 35.28 -39.69 -47.91
C GLU A 141 35.75 -38.69 -49.00
N GLN A 142 35.64 -37.37 -48.78
CA GLN A 142 36.11 -36.35 -49.73
C GLN A 142 37.63 -36.34 -49.89
N ALA A 143 38.38 -36.57 -48.80
CA ALA A 143 39.83 -36.71 -48.86
C ALA A 143 40.26 -37.93 -49.69
N ARG A 144 39.55 -39.06 -49.54
CA ARG A 144 39.75 -40.27 -50.34
C ARG A 144 39.39 -40.08 -51.81
N LEU A 145 38.27 -39.40 -52.10
CA LEU A 145 37.84 -39.07 -53.47
C LEU A 145 38.88 -38.20 -54.21
N LYS A 146 39.48 -37.22 -53.52
CA LYS A 146 40.56 -36.40 -54.09
C LYS A 146 41.86 -37.17 -54.33
N GLN A 147 42.20 -38.14 -53.47
CA GLN A 147 43.35 -39.02 -53.72
C GLN A 147 43.13 -39.92 -54.93
N LYS A 148 41.94 -40.52 -55.04
CA LYS A 148 41.59 -41.36 -56.18
C LYS A 148 41.62 -40.61 -57.51
N ALA A 149 41.17 -39.36 -57.53
CA ALA A 149 41.23 -38.49 -58.70
C ALA A 149 42.64 -37.95 -59.05
N LYS A 150 43.65 -38.19 -58.20
CA LYS A 150 45.06 -37.84 -58.47
C LYS A 150 45.90 -39.03 -58.95
N GLU A 151 45.39 -40.24 -58.81
CA GLU A 151 46.06 -41.48 -59.25
C GLU A 151 45.68 -41.91 -60.67
N ASP A 152 44.65 -41.27 -61.26
CA ASP A 152 44.30 -41.34 -62.69
C ASP A 152 44.96 -40.20 -63.50
#